data_AF-A0A1C6SZY5-F1
#
_entry.id   AF-A0A1C6SZY5-F1
#
_cell.length_a   1.000
_cell.length_b   1.000
_cell.length_c   1.000
_cell.angle_alpha   90.00
_cell.angle_beta   90.00
_cell.angle_gamma   90.00
#
_symmetry.space_group_name_H-M   'P 1'
#
loop_
_entity.id
_entity.type
_entity.pdbx_description
1 polymer ?
#
loop_
_entity_poly.entity_id
_entity_poly.type
_entity_poly.pdbx_seq_one_letter_code
_entity_poly.pdbx_strand_id
1 'polypeptide(L)'
;MGYGFVSALVHTVAAAVLGLLVGGPVGLLVGAGLGLVVGGVFGWAVASARVYGPDSRGVFLFVVDHTWSLLNTVVGAVYLALHLVVGHSLDRAGSQRSCRVNVVEGVSPRYATTLGTVCAGSGPAIQRHEDVHILQARILGPLYIPLVVANYVLFTIAPVWLLWHDHQGAPINRFTRYFEIGVYPHVWTEAIAYRVQGTPPR
;
A
#
# COMPACT_ATOMS: atom_id res chain seq x y z
N MET A 1 -19.29 -5.45 9.10
CA MET A 1 -19.89 -6.14 7.94
C MET A 1 -20.15 -5.18 6.77
N GLY A 2 -20.89 -4.08 6.95
CA GLY A 2 -21.22 -3.14 5.86
C GLY A 2 -20.04 -2.66 5.02
N TYR A 3 -18.97 -2.13 5.63
CA TYR A 3 -17.79 -1.67 4.89
C TYR A 3 -17.17 -2.75 4.00
N GLY A 4 -17.06 -3.99 4.48
CA GLY A 4 -16.45 -5.07 3.70
C GLY A 4 -17.27 -5.43 2.46
N PHE A 5 -18.61 -5.45 2.57
CA PHE A 5 -19.48 -5.67 1.42
C PHE A 5 -19.35 -4.53 0.39
N VAL A 6 -19.37 -3.28 0.86
CA VAL A 6 -19.21 -2.12 -0.02
C VAL A 6 -17.83 -2.12 -0.70
N SER A 7 -16.76 -2.47 0.03
CA SER A 7 -15.43 -2.65 -0.55
C SER A 7 -15.44 -3.66 -1.69
N ALA A 8 -16.01 -4.85 -1.47
CA ALA A 8 -16.07 -5.88 -2.50
C ALA A 8 -16.84 -5.41 -3.75
N LEU A 9 -17.97 -4.73 -3.55
CA LEU A 9 -18.77 -4.16 -4.63
C LEU A 9 -17.99 -3.11 -5.42
N VAL A 10 -17.35 -2.14 -4.75
CA VAL A 10 -16.57 -1.07 -5.40
C VAL A 10 -15.45 -1.66 -6.27
N HIS A 11 -14.71 -2.65 -5.76
CA HIS A 11 -13.63 -3.30 -6.52
C HIS A 11 -14.17 -4.06 -7.73
N THR A 12 -15.29 -4.77 -7.56
CA THR A 12 -15.96 -5.52 -8.64
C THR A 12 -16.41 -4.58 -9.75
N VAL A 13 -17.10 -3.49 -9.40
CA VAL A 13 -17.60 -2.51 -10.35
C VAL A 13 -16.45 -1.78 -11.04
N ALA A 14 -15.43 -1.34 -10.30
CA ALA A 14 -14.29 -0.65 -10.89
C ALA A 14 -13.55 -1.53 -11.91
N ALA A 15 -13.30 -2.80 -11.56
CA ALA A 15 -12.66 -3.74 -12.46
C ALA A 15 -13.54 -4.10 -13.67
N ALA A 16 -14.85 -4.25 -13.49
CA ALA A 16 -15.79 -4.48 -14.58
C ALA A 16 -15.83 -3.31 -15.57
N VAL A 17 -15.86 -2.06 -15.07
CA VAL A 17 -15.82 -0.86 -15.91
C VAL A 17 -14.50 -0.76 -16.67
N LEU A 18 -13.37 -0.95 -15.98
CA LEU A 18 -12.06 -0.95 -16.66
C LEU A 18 -11.98 -2.06 -17.72
N GLY A 19 -12.46 -3.25 -17.40
CA GLY A 19 -12.52 -4.38 -18.33
C GLY A 19 -13.38 -4.07 -19.55
N LEU A 20 -14.54 -3.45 -19.36
CA LEU A 20 -15.40 -2.99 -20.46
C LEU A 20 -14.68 -2.02 -21.39
N LEU A 21 -13.96 -1.04 -20.82
CA LEU A 21 -13.24 -0.02 -21.58
C LEU A 21 -12.08 -0.60 -22.40
N VAL A 22 -11.41 -1.63 -21.90
CA VAL A 22 -10.24 -2.23 -22.55
C VAL A 22 -10.61 -3.35 -23.53
N GLY A 23 -11.65 -4.14 -23.22
CA GLY A 23 -11.95 -5.38 -23.93
C GLY A 23 -13.43 -5.60 -24.28
N GLY A 24 -14.26 -4.57 -24.19
CA GLY A 24 -15.69 -4.65 -24.50
C GLY A 24 -16.45 -5.62 -23.57
N PRO A 25 -17.52 -6.28 -24.05
CA PRO A 25 -18.34 -7.18 -23.21
C PRO A 25 -17.55 -8.33 -22.58
N VAL A 26 -16.57 -8.90 -23.29
CA VAL A 26 -15.70 -9.96 -22.74
C VAL A 26 -14.84 -9.38 -21.62
N GLY A 27 -14.23 -8.22 -21.86
CA GLY A 27 -13.45 -7.53 -20.85
C GLY A 27 -14.27 -7.18 -19.60
N LEU A 28 -15.55 -6.80 -19.74
CA LEU A 28 -16.45 -6.57 -18.61
C LEU A 28 -16.60 -7.82 -17.73
N LEU A 29 -16.84 -8.99 -18.33
CA LEU A 29 -17.02 -10.24 -17.58
C LEU A 29 -15.74 -10.66 -16.88
N VAL A 30 -14.60 -10.58 -17.57
CA VAL A 30 -13.28 -10.86 -17.00
C VAL A 30 -12.96 -9.90 -15.86
N GLY A 31 -13.17 -8.61 -16.08
CA GLY A 31 -12.97 -7.56 -15.08
C GLY A 31 -13.84 -7.74 -13.85
N ALA A 32 -15.13 -8.04 -14.04
CA ALA A 32 -16.05 -8.33 -12.93
C ALA A 32 -15.60 -9.56 -12.13
N GLY A 33 -15.20 -10.65 -12.81
CA GLY A 33 -14.70 -11.85 -12.15
C GLY A 33 -13.44 -11.59 -11.31
N LEU A 34 -12.44 -10.92 -11.89
CA LEU A 34 -11.21 -10.56 -11.17
C LEU A 34 -11.49 -9.59 -10.02
N GLY A 35 -12.32 -8.58 -10.25
CA GLY A 35 -12.73 -7.61 -9.23
C GLY A 35 -13.50 -8.26 -8.08
N LEU A 36 -14.33 -9.28 -8.35
CA LEU A 36 -15.03 -10.04 -7.32
C LEU A 36 -14.07 -10.88 -6.49
N VAL A 37 -13.08 -11.52 -7.10
CA VAL A 37 -12.07 -12.31 -6.36
C VAL A 37 -11.25 -11.41 -5.45
N VAL A 38 -10.63 -10.37 -6.01
CA VAL A 38 -9.77 -9.45 -5.25
C VAL A 38 -10.59 -8.65 -4.23
N GLY A 39 -11.72 -8.10 -4.66
CA GLY A 39 -12.63 -7.33 -3.83
C GLY A 39 -13.28 -8.17 -2.72
N GLY A 40 -13.62 -9.42 -2.99
CA GLY A 40 -14.18 -10.35 -2.02
C GLY A 40 -13.19 -10.66 -0.90
N VAL A 41 -11.94 -10.96 -1.25
CA VAL A 41 -10.85 -11.20 -0.28
C VAL A 41 -10.62 -9.96 0.58
N PHE A 42 -10.46 -8.80 -0.05
CA PHE A 42 -10.22 -7.55 0.66
C PHE A 42 -11.42 -7.14 1.53
N GLY A 43 -12.64 -7.25 0.99
CA GLY A 43 -13.89 -6.99 1.71
C GLY A 43 -14.07 -7.90 2.93
N TRP A 44 -13.74 -9.19 2.81
CA TRP A 44 -13.72 -10.12 3.94
C TRP A 44 -12.70 -9.70 5.01
N ALA A 45 -11.49 -9.31 4.61
CA ALA A 45 -10.48 -8.83 5.55
C ALA A 45 -10.95 -7.57 6.28
N VAL A 46 -11.49 -6.58 5.55
CA VAL A 46 -12.07 -5.35 6.09
C VAL A 46 -13.18 -5.65 7.10
N ALA A 47 -14.09 -6.57 6.77
CA ALA A 47 -15.20 -6.94 7.65
C ALA A 47 -14.74 -7.73 8.88
N SER A 48 -13.88 -8.74 8.70
CA SER A 48 -13.45 -9.65 9.76
C SER A 48 -12.52 -8.98 10.77
N ALA A 49 -11.69 -8.04 10.33
CA ALA A 49 -10.82 -7.26 11.20
C ALA A 49 -11.47 -5.97 11.74
N ARG A 50 -12.66 -5.58 11.25
CA ARG A 50 -13.32 -4.31 11.60
C ARG A 50 -12.40 -3.11 11.36
N VAL A 51 -11.83 -3.04 10.16
CA VAL A 51 -10.77 -2.08 9.78
C VAL A 51 -11.21 -0.63 9.97
N TYR A 52 -12.44 -0.31 9.57
CA TYR A 52 -13.01 1.04 9.71
C TYR A 52 -13.96 1.08 10.90
N GLY A 53 -13.85 2.14 11.70
CA GLY A 53 -14.79 2.45 12.77
C GLY A 53 -16.10 3.06 12.24
N PRO A 54 -17.17 3.05 13.05
CA PRO A 54 -18.41 3.76 12.74
C PRO A 54 -18.33 5.27 13.00
N ASP A 55 -17.19 5.76 13.49
CA ASP A 55 -16.92 7.16 13.76
C ASP A 55 -16.65 7.94 12.47
N SER A 56 -16.72 9.28 12.56
CA SER A 56 -16.55 10.18 11.41
C SER A 56 -15.22 9.95 10.68
N ARG A 57 -14.14 9.66 11.43
CA ARG A 57 -12.84 9.34 10.85
C ARG A 57 -12.88 8.05 10.05
N GLY A 58 -13.47 6.98 10.59
CA GLY A 58 -13.61 5.71 9.90
C GLY A 58 -14.40 5.82 8.61
N VAL A 59 -15.54 6.54 8.65
CA VAL A 59 -16.36 6.81 7.46
C VAL A 59 -15.58 7.63 6.43
N PHE A 60 -14.95 8.72 6.85
CA PHE A 60 -14.21 9.60 5.95
C PHE A 60 -13.07 8.86 5.25
N LEU A 61 -12.24 8.14 6.00
CA LEU A 61 -11.11 7.39 5.43
C LEU A 61 -11.60 6.24 4.55
N PHE A 62 -12.71 5.59 4.89
CA PHE A 62 -13.33 4.60 4.00
C PHE A 62 -13.71 5.21 2.65
N VAL A 63 -14.36 6.38 2.65
CA VAL A 63 -14.73 7.09 1.42
C VAL A 63 -13.49 7.46 0.62
N VAL A 64 -12.46 8.04 1.25
CA VAL A 64 -11.19 8.39 0.58
C VAL A 64 -10.55 7.15 -0.06
N ASP A 65 -10.45 6.05 0.67
CA ASP A 65 -9.81 4.81 0.21
C ASP A 65 -10.57 4.17 -0.97
N HIS A 66 -11.89 4.39 -1.09
CA HIS A 66 -12.74 3.80 -2.13
C HIS A 66 -13.15 4.77 -3.24
N THR A 67 -12.62 6.00 -3.23
CA THR A 67 -12.85 7.00 -4.28
C THR A 67 -11.53 7.59 -4.76
N TRP A 68 -10.99 8.56 -4.02
CA TRP A 68 -9.78 9.28 -4.36
C TRP A 68 -8.54 8.38 -4.40
N SER A 69 -8.37 7.50 -3.42
CA SER A 69 -7.23 6.59 -3.32
C SER A 69 -7.54 5.18 -3.84
N LEU A 70 -8.60 5.01 -4.65
CA LEU A 70 -9.08 3.70 -5.09
C LEU A 70 -7.99 2.88 -5.79
N LEU A 71 -7.18 3.50 -6.66
CA LEU A 71 -6.08 2.80 -7.33
C LEU A 71 -5.10 2.18 -6.32
N ASN A 72 -4.72 2.92 -5.30
CA ASN A 72 -3.80 2.41 -4.27
C ASN A 72 -4.45 1.29 -3.47
N THR A 73 -5.73 1.44 -3.12
CA THR A 73 -6.51 0.43 -2.40
C THR A 73 -6.62 -0.86 -3.20
N VAL A 74 -6.85 -0.79 -4.52
CA VAL A 74 -6.87 -1.96 -5.42
C VAL A 74 -5.52 -2.67 -5.41
N VAL A 75 -4.41 -1.93 -5.52
CA VAL A 75 -3.07 -2.53 -5.46
C VAL A 75 -2.82 -3.20 -4.11
N GLY A 76 -3.23 -2.55 -3.01
CA GLY A 76 -3.21 -3.17 -1.68
C GLY A 76 -4.07 -4.43 -1.58
N ALA A 77 -5.26 -4.44 -2.18
CA ALA A 77 -6.16 -5.59 -2.19
C ALA A 77 -5.56 -6.79 -2.94
N VAL A 78 -4.92 -6.54 -4.10
CA VAL A 78 -4.16 -7.57 -4.83
C VAL A 78 -3.01 -8.09 -3.97
N TYR A 79 -2.26 -7.19 -3.34
CA TYR A 79 -1.14 -7.55 -2.47
C TYR A 79 -1.57 -8.42 -1.28
N LEU A 80 -2.69 -8.08 -0.63
CA LEU A 80 -3.30 -8.90 0.41
C LEU A 80 -3.67 -10.28 -0.11
N ALA A 81 -4.33 -10.36 -1.27
CA ALA A 81 -4.75 -11.63 -1.85
C ALA A 81 -3.55 -12.56 -2.10
N LEU A 82 -2.45 -12.02 -2.62
CA LEU A 82 -1.20 -12.76 -2.81
C LEU A 82 -0.63 -13.28 -1.48
N HIS A 83 -0.62 -12.44 -0.44
CA HIS A 83 -0.18 -12.85 0.91
C HIS A 83 -1.00 -14.01 1.47
N LEU A 84 -2.32 -13.95 1.34
CA LEU A 84 -3.19 -15.04 1.81
C LEU A 84 -3.01 -16.32 1.00
N VAL A 85 -2.73 -16.23 -0.31
CA VAL A 85 -2.43 -17.38 -1.16
C VAL A 85 -1.17 -18.12 -0.69
N VAL A 86 -0.15 -17.40 -0.23
CA VAL A 86 1.08 -18.00 0.30
C VAL A 86 0.98 -18.38 1.79
N GLY A 87 -0.22 -18.35 2.37
CA GLY A 87 -0.48 -18.82 3.72
C GLY A 87 -0.19 -17.81 4.83
N HIS A 88 0.03 -16.53 4.51
CA HIS A 88 0.20 -15.49 5.52
C HIS A 88 -1.13 -15.21 6.25
N SER A 89 -1.02 -14.66 7.46
CA SER A 89 -2.12 -14.47 8.39
C SER A 89 -2.50 -13.02 8.58
N LEU A 90 -3.80 -12.77 8.65
CA LEU A 90 -4.36 -11.44 8.95
C LEU A 90 -4.11 -11.07 10.43
N ASP A 91 -3.45 -9.95 10.69
CA ASP A 91 -3.37 -9.35 12.02
C ASP A 91 -4.66 -8.57 12.31
N ARG A 92 -5.67 -9.28 12.79
CA ARG A 92 -6.98 -8.68 13.12
C ARG A 92 -6.89 -7.66 14.26
N ALA A 93 -6.02 -7.91 15.23
CA ALA A 93 -5.89 -7.04 16.39
C ALA A 93 -5.27 -5.69 16.00
N GLY A 94 -4.18 -5.68 15.24
CA GLY A 94 -3.56 -4.46 14.74
C GLY A 94 -4.37 -3.75 13.64
N SER A 95 -5.20 -4.49 12.89
CA SER A 95 -6.09 -3.93 11.88
C SER A 95 -7.33 -3.25 12.44
N GLN A 96 -7.77 -3.60 13.65
CA GLN A 96 -9.04 -3.15 14.18
C GLN A 96 -9.07 -1.62 14.36
N ARG A 97 -10.00 -0.97 13.65
CA ARG A 97 -10.21 0.50 13.65
C ARG A 97 -8.96 1.32 13.27
N SER A 98 -7.94 0.70 12.70
CA SER A 98 -6.73 1.41 12.26
C SER A 98 -6.88 2.01 10.86
N CYS A 99 -7.99 1.73 10.16
CA CYS A 99 -8.22 2.13 8.77
C CYS A 99 -7.12 1.59 7.83
N ARG A 100 -6.56 0.43 8.18
CA ARG A 100 -5.66 -0.39 7.35
C ARG A 100 -5.87 -1.87 7.64
N VAL A 101 -5.49 -2.71 6.68
CA VAL A 101 -5.40 -4.15 6.84
C VAL A 101 -3.94 -4.50 7.12
N ASN A 102 -3.68 -5.22 8.20
CA ASN A 102 -2.36 -5.71 8.56
C ASN A 102 -2.26 -7.22 8.33
N VAL A 103 -1.12 -7.64 7.80
CA VAL A 103 -0.68 -9.03 7.70
C VAL A 103 0.48 -9.22 8.68
N VAL A 104 0.47 -10.33 9.42
CA VAL A 104 1.46 -10.60 10.47
C VAL A 104 2.86 -10.68 9.87
N GLU A 105 2.99 -11.48 8.82
CA GLU A 105 4.24 -11.79 8.14
C GLU A 105 4.57 -10.71 7.09
N GLY A 106 5.83 -10.28 7.06
CA GLY A 106 6.37 -9.37 6.05
C GLY A 106 6.92 -10.10 4.82
N VAL A 107 7.25 -9.36 3.77
CA VAL A 107 7.96 -9.88 2.59
C VAL A 107 9.46 -10.03 2.88
N SER A 108 9.98 -9.23 3.81
CA SER A 108 11.36 -9.30 4.28
C SER A 108 11.39 -9.37 5.80
N PRO A 109 12.30 -10.15 6.41
CA PRO A 109 12.48 -10.16 7.86
C PRO A 109 12.86 -8.79 8.44
N ARG A 110 13.32 -7.86 7.61
CA ARG A 110 13.83 -6.55 8.03
C ARG A 110 12.88 -5.38 7.79
N TYR A 111 11.86 -5.57 6.95
CA TYR A 111 11.02 -4.47 6.48
C TYR A 111 9.55 -4.85 6.52
N ALA A 112 8.72 -3.92 6.97
CA ALA A 112 7.33 -3.95 6.58
C ALA A 112 7.18 -3.38 5.17
N THR A 113 6.06 -3.70 4.52
CA THR A 113 5.75 -3.16 3.21
C THR A 113 4.28 -2.79 3.17
N THR A 114 4.03 -1.53 2.85
CA THR A 114 2.67 -1.02 2.67
C THR A 114 2.39 -0.73 1.21
N LEU A 115 1.31 -1.32 0.70
CA LEU A 115 0.71 -0.99 -0.58
C LEU A 115 -0.74 -0.58 -0.36
N GLY A 116 -1.06 0.68 -0.69
CA GLY A 116 -2.38 1.25 -0.42
C GLY A 116 -2.72 1.23 1.06
N THR A 117 -3.78 0.52 1.41
CA THR A 117 -4.26 0.37 2.79
C THR A 117 -3.84 -0.96 3.43
N VAL A 118 -2.93 -1.71 2.80
CA VAL A 118 -2.49 -3.03 3.26
C VAL A 118 -1.02 -2.97 3.65
N CYS A 119 -0.72 -3.36 4.88
CA CYS A 119 0.62 -3.41 5.44
C CYS A 119 0.98 -4.85 5.80
N ALA A 120 2.12 -5.33 5.31
CA ALA A 120 2.66 -6.65 5.64
C ALA A 120 3.91 -6.51 6.51
N GLY A 121 3.97 -7.24 7.63
CA GLY A 121 5.03 -7.13 8.63
C GLY A 121 4.58 -6.27 9.80
N SER A 122 3.99 -6.91 10.81
CA SER A 122 3.40 -6.22 11.96
C SER A 122 4.42 -6.01 13.10
N GLY A 123 4.63 -4.75 13.52
CA GLY A 123 5.45 -4.39 14.68
C GLY A 123 5.19 -2.94 15.14
N PRO A 124 4.92 -2.65 16.43
CA PRO A 124 4.44 -1.33 16.87
C PRO A 124 5.33 -0.15 16.47
N ALA A 125 6.66 -0.36 16.45
CA ALA A 125 7.62 0.65 16.04
C ALA A 125 7.56 0.94 14.53
N ILE A 126 7.37 -0.09 13.71
CA ILE A 126 7.33 -0.02 12.24
C ILE A 126 6.02 0.58 11.76
N GLN A 127 4.92 0.32 12.48
CA GLN A 127 3.61 0.75 12.06
C GLN A 127 3.42 2.27 11.91
N ARG A 128 4.21 3.09 12.63
CA ARG A 128 4.22 4.55 12.45
C ARG A 128 4.81 4.98 11.11
N HIS A 129 5.82 4.27 10.62
CA HIS A 129 6.41 4.49 9.29
C HIS A 129 5.40 4.15 8.21
N GLU A 130 4.77 2.98 8.34
CA GLU A 130 3.76 2.51 7.40
C GLU A 130 2.53 3.44 7.34
N ASP A 131 2.13 4.03 8.47
CA ASP A 131 1.05 5.03 8.51
C ASP A 131 1.38 6.29 7.67
N VAL A 132 2.66 6.64 7.52
CA VAL A 132 3.10 7.73 6.63
C VAL A 132 2.86 7.35 5.18
N HIS A 133 3.15 6.13 4.76
CA HIS A 133 2.90 5.67 3.39
C HIS A 133 1.40 5.65 3.07
N ILE A 134 0.56 5.22 4.00
CA ILE A 134 -0.89 5.27 3.83
C ILE A 134 -1.36 6.73 3.70
N LEU A 135 -0.83 7.64 4.52
CA LEU A 135 -1.15 9.06 4.43
C LEU A 135 -0.70 9.66 3.09
N GLN A 136 0.51 9.35 2.63
CA GLN A 136 1.02 9.77 1.32
C GLN A 136 0.10 9.27 0.19
N ALA A 137 -0.33 8.01 0.25
CA ALA A 137 -1.28 7.43 -0.69
C ALA A 137 -2.63 8.16 -0.69
N ARG A 138 -3.15 8.51 0.49
CA ARG A 138 -4.42 9.24 0.64
C ARG A 138 -4.33 10.69 0.18
N ILE A 139 -3.19 11.36 0.38
CA ILE A 139 -2.98 12.74 -0.08
C ILE A 139 -2.87 12.77 -1.60
N LEU A 140 -2.00 11.94 -2.18
CA LEU A 140 -1.70 11.96 -3.61
C LEU A 140 -2.72 11.21 -4.45
N GLY A 141 -3.58 10.40 -3.82
CA GLY A 141 -4.65 9.65 -4.48
C GLY A 141 -4.12 8.81 -5.64
N PRO A 142 -4.69 8.93 -6.85
CA PRO A 142 -4.31 8.07 -7.99
C PRO A 142 -2.87 8.29 -8.46
N LEU A 143 -2.21 9.39 -8.08
CA LEU A 143 -0.84 9.70 -8.49
C LEU A 143 0.21 9.04 -7.60
N TYR A 144 -0.14 8.53 -6.42
CA TYR A 144 0.84 8.00 -5.47
C TYR A 144 1.72 6.89 -6.08
N ILE A 145 1.12 5.77 -6.50
CA ILE A 145 1.88 4.65 -7.07
C ILE A 145 2.68 5.06 -8.33
N PRO A 146 2.10 5.77 -9.32
CA PRO A 146 2.87 6.26 -10.46
C PRO A 146 4.09 7.10 -10.06
N LEU A 147 3.96 8.01 -9.09
CA LEU A 147 5.06 8.85 -8.62
C LEU A 147 6.12 8.06 -7.85
N VAL A 148 5.71 7.07 -7.06
CA VAL A 148 6.64 6.16 -6.37
C VAL A 148 7.44 5.36 -7.38
N VAL A 149 6.76 4.71 -8.33
CA VAL A 149 7.42 3.92 -9.38
C VAL A 149 8.36 4.79 -10.21
N ALA A 150 7.91 5.97 -10.64
CA ALA A 150 8.75 6.91 -11.39
C ALA A 150 9.99 7.33 -10.58
N ASN A 151 9.86 7.53 -9.27
CA ASN A 151 10.99 7.89 -8.42
C ASN A 151 11.98 6.74 -8.26
N TYR A 152 11.49 5.50 -8.03
CA TYR A 152 12.36 4.31 -8.01
C TYR A 152 13.11 4.13 -9.32
N VAL A 153 12.42 4.23 -10.46
CA VAL A 153 13.04 4.11 -11.79
C VAL A 153 14.10 5.18 -11.97
N LEU A 154 13.76 6.45 -11.72
CA LEU A 154 14.69 7.57 -11.85
C LEU A 154 15.94 7.37 -10.99
N PHE A 155 15.78 6.97 -9.73
CA PHE A 155 16.91 6.79 -8.81
C PHE A 155 17.76 5.59 -9.19
N THR A 156 17.16 4.57 -9.79
CA THR A 156 17.88 3.37 -10.25
C THR A 156 18.72 3.66 -11.49
N ILE A 157 18.16 4.39 -12.47
CA ILE A 157 18.80 4.59 -13.78
C ILE A 157 19.70 5.82 -13.84
N ALA A 158 19.36 6.89 -13.11
CA ALA A 158 20.09 8.14 -13.12
C ALA A 158 20.80 8.35 -11.79
N PRO A 159 21.99 8.97 -11.78
CA PRO A 159 22.76 9.18 -10.56
C PRO A 159 22.21 10.36 -9.74
N VAL A 160 20.89 10.42 -9.52
CA VAL A 160 20.23 11.50 -8.78
C VAL A 160 20.76 11.60 -7.35
N TRP A 161 21.23 10.49 -6.80
CA TRP A 161 21.91 10.43 -5.52
C TRP A 161 23.18 11.31 -5.40
N LEU A 162 23.81 11.68 -6.53
CA LEU A 162 24.89 12.68 -6.56
C LEU A 162 24.39 14.09 -6.22
N LEU A 163 23.13 14.39 -6.56
CA LEU A 163 22.50 15.69 -6.36
C LEU A 163 21.66 15.73 -5.08
N TRP A 164 21.03 14.61 -4.74
CA TRP A 164 20.14 14.51 -3.59
C TRP A 164 20.10 13.09 -3.04
N HIS A 165 20.42 12.94 -1.75
CA HIS A 165 20.19 11.72 -0.99
C HIS A 165 19.94 12.07 0.48
N ASP A 166 19.54 11.07 1.27
CA ASP A 166 19.37 11.25 2.71
C ASP A 166 20.73 11.35 3.42
N HIS A 167 21.23 12.58 3.57
CA HIS A 167 22.49 12.86 4.23
C HIS A 167 22.49 12.56 5.74
N GLN A 168 21.33 12.40 6.37
CA GLN A 168 21.21 12.24 7.82
C GLN A 168 20.99 10.77 8.21
N GLY A 169 20.06 10.08 7.54
CA GLY A 169 19.71 8.70 7.86
C GLY A 169 20.55 7.64 7.15
N ALA A 170 20.92 7.87 5.89
CA ALA A 170 21.65 6.92 5.06
C ALA A 170 22.66 7.61 4.12
N PRO A 171 23.69 8.31 4.64
CA PRO A 171 24.59 9.09 3.79
C PRO A 171 25.33 8.22 2.76
N ILE A 172 25.34 8.67 1.50
CA ILE A 172 26.15 8.08 0.43
C ILE A 172 27.49 8.83 0.41
N ASN A 173 28.43 8.38 1.23
CA ASN A 173 29.74 9.00 1.40
C ASN A 173 30.86 8.40 0.52
N ARG A 174 30.56 7.34 -0.23
CA ARG A 174 31.47 6.71 -1.20
C ARG A 174 30.66 6.03 -2.30
N PHE A 175 31.26 5.88 -3.48
CA PHE A 175 30.60 5.27 -4.65
C PHE A 175 29.99 3.89 -4.37
N THR A 176 30.71 3.02 -3.65
CA THR A 176 30.21 1.66 -3.35
C THR A 176 29.01 1.65 -2.41
N ARG A 177 28.85 2.68 -1.56
CA ARG A 177 27.79 2.74 -0.54
C ARG A 177 26.40 2.76 -1.17
N TYR A 178 26.27 3.39 -2.33
CA TYR A 178 25.03 3.36 -3.10
C TYR A 178 24.64 1.93 -3.52
N PHE A 179 25.60 1.10 -3.91
CA PHE A 179 25.35 -0.30 -4.27
C PHE A 179 25.16 -1.22 -3.04
N GLU A 180 25.69 -0.83 -1.88
CA GLU A 180 25.49 -1.53 -0.60
C GLU A 180 24.08 -1.30 -0.03
N ILE A 181 23.60 -0.05 -0.04
CA ILE A 181 22.31 0.34 0.54
C ILE A 181 21.17 0.25 -0.50
N GLY A 182 21.48 0.48 -1.77
CA GLY A 182 20.50 0.61 -2.85
C GLY A 182 19.77 1.96 -2.84
N VAL A 183 18.78 2.07 -3.74
CA VAL A 183 17.96 3.28 -3.90
C VAL A 183 16.89 3.46 -2.81
N TYR A 184 16.54 2.37 -2.13
CA TYR A 184 15.35 2.28 -1.29
C TYR A 184 15.24 3.40 -0.23
N PRO A 185 16.26 3.65 0.63
CA PRO A 185 16.16 4.71 1.63
C PRO A 185 16.16 6.13 1.06
N HIS A 186 16.47 6.27 -0.23
CA HIS A 186 16.58 7.54 -0.92
C HIS A 186 15.34 7.88 -1.72
N VAL A 187 14.38 6.97 -1.90
CA VAL A 187 13.11 7.34 -2.53
C VAL A 187 12.38 8.33 -1.62
N TRP A 188 11.76 9.37 -2.19
CA TRP A 188 11.17 10.46 -1.40
C TRP A 188 10.14 9.98 -0.38
N THR A 189 9.39 8.91 -0.69
CA THR A 189 8.41 8.31 0.23
C THR A 189 9.08 7.78 1.48
N GLU A 190 10.15 7.02 1.30
CA GLU A 190 10.94 6.40 2.37
C GLU A 190 11.69 7.47 3.17
N ALA A 191 12.35 8.41 2.50
CA ALA A 191 13.06 9.49 3.15
C ALA A 191 12.14 10.35 4.04
N ILE A 192 10.88 10.57 3.64
CA ILE A 192 9.89 11.27 4.48
C ILE A 192 9.43 10.38 5.64
N ALA A 193 9.17 9.09 5.40
CA ALA A 193 8.71 8.16 6.43
C ALA A 193 9.77 7.96 7.53
N TYR A 194 11.05 7.86 7.15
CA TYR A 194 12.15 7.81 8.11
C TYR A 194 12.25 9.07 8.98
N ARG A 195 11.98 10.27 8.46
CA ARG A 195 11.93 11.48 9.32
C ARG A 195 10.90 11.39 10.46
N VAL A 196 9.88 10.54 10.33
CA VAL A 196 8.87 10.30 11.38
C VAL A 196 9.28 9.15 12.31
N GLN A 197 9.90 8.09 11.80
CA GLN A 197 10.23 6.88 12.57
C GLN A 197 11.68 6.85 13.11
N GLY A 198 12.59 7.68 12.60
CA GLY A 198 14.02 7.74 12.96
C GLY A 198 14.96 7.42 11.79
N THR A 199 15.94 6.55 11.99
CA THR A 199 16.95 6.23 10.96
C THR A 199 16.60 4.95 10.19
N PRO A 200 16.90 4.88 8.87
CA PRO A 200 16.75 3.68 8.07
C PRO A 200 17.51 2.47 8.62
N PRO A 201 17.04 1.22 8.37
CA PRO A 201 17.83 0.02 8.59
C PRO A 201 19.14 0.08 7.78
N ARG A 202 20.25 -0.35 8.41
CA ARG A 202 21.62 -0.25 7.85
C ARG A 202 22.05 -1.49 7.08
#